data_AF-A0A7W9YHK7-F1
#
_entry.id   AF-A0A7W9YHK7-F1
#
_cell.length_a   1.000
_cell.length_b   1.000
_cell.length_c   1.000
_cell.angle_alpha   90.00
_cell.angle_beta   90.00
_cell.angle_gamma   90.00
#
_symmetry.space_group_name_H-M   'P 1'
#
loop_
_entity.id
_entity.type
_entity.pdbx_description
1 polymer ?
#
loop_
_entity_poly.entity_id
_entity_poly.type
_entity_poly.pdbx_seq_one_letter_code
_entity_poly.pdbx_strand_id
1 'polypeptide(L)'
;MSDSPTMTVRIRDRAAEAPWGSGPLRPVTRTVTISATCPRCGGPRGTPRVFNQHDDGEWYATHVWDTPCGHIDSYAAVAKEADA
;
A
#
# COMPACT_ATOMS: atom_id res chain seq x y z
N MET A 1 5.48 -11.72 -24.35
CA MET A 1 5.18 -11.64 -22.90
C MET A 1 4.61 -10.25 -22.71
N SER A 2 3.29 -10.12 -22.56
CA SER A 2 2.69 -8.81 -22.36
C SER A 2 3.02 -8.36 -20.95
N ASP A 3 3.82 -7.30 -20.84
CA ASP A 3 4.12 -6.65 -19.56
C ASP A 3 2.78 -6.21 -18.95
N SER A 4 2.42 -6.80 -17.81
CA SER A 4 1.20 -6.38 -17.13
C SER A 4 1.44 -4.99 -16.56
N PRO A 5 0.55 -4.01 -16.79
CA PRO A 5 0.81 -2.65 -16.35
C PRO A 5 1.04 -2.63 -14.84
N THR A 6 2.05 -1.88 -14.40
CA THR A 6 2.40 -1.73 -12.98
C THR A 6 2.19 -0.30 -12.51
N MET A 7 2.08 -0.11 -11.19
CA MET A 7 2.08 1.21 -10.56
C MET A 7 2.96 1.22 -9.31
N THR A 8 3.54 2.39 -9.02
CA THR A 8 4.38 2.60 -7.84
C THR A 8 3.61 3.36 -6.77
N VAL A 9 3.54 2.78 -5.56
CA VAL A 9 2.76 3.32 -4.44
C VAL A 9 3.55 3.35 -3.15
N ARG A 10 3.29 4.36 -2.31
CA ARG A 10 3.83 4.44 -0.96
C ARG A 10 2.79 3.93 0.03
N ILE A 11 3.08 2.85 0.74
CA ILE A 11 2.16 2.24 1.70
C ILE A 11 2.72 2.34 3.12
N ARG A 12 1.85 2.20 4.12
CA ARG A 12 2.28 1.94 5.50
C ARG A 12 2.55 0.45 5.67
N ASP A 13 3.72 0.12 6.19
CA ASP A 13 4.13 -1.25 6.47
C ASP A 13 4.06 -1.54 7.97
N ARG A 14 2.89 -2.01 8.41
CA ARG A 14 2.66 -2.34 9.81
C ARG A 14 3.42 -3.59 10.28
N ALA A 15 3.88 -4.44 9.36
CA ALA A 15 4.68 -5.61 9.72
C ALA A 15 6.13 -5.24 10.05
N ALA A 16 6.61 -4.11 9.52
CA ALA A 16 7.90 -3.51 9.88
C ALA A 16 7.84 -2.65 11.16
N GLU A 17 6.64 -2.42 11.71
CA GLU A 17 6.43 -1.72 12.99
C GLU A 17 6.53 -2.71 14.16
N ALA A 18 6.95 -2.23 15.33
CA ALA A 18 7.05 -3.08 16.52
C ALA A 18 5.65 -3.46 17.03
N PRO A 19 5.33 -4.75 17.26
CA PRO A 19 4.03 -5.14 17.80
C PRO A 19 3.79 -4.65 19.23
N TRP A 20 4.81 -4.74 20.10
CA TRP A 20 4.77 -4.34 21.52
C TRP A 20 6.19 -4.15 22.10
N GLY A 21 6.69 -2.91 22.15
CA GLY A 21 8.03 -2.61 22.68
C GLY A 21 9.19 -3.21 21.86
N SER A 22 10.35 -2.55 21.91
CA SER A 22 11.55 -2.83 21.09
C SER A 22 11.32 -2.82 19.57
N GLY A 23 11.34 -1.61 18.98
CA GLY A 23 11.36 -1.37 17.53
C GLY A 23 10.79 0.03 17.23
N PRO A 24 10.63 0.42 15.96
CA PRO A 24 10.07 1.73 15.62
C PRO A 24 8.61 1.79 16.07
N LEU A 25 8.33 2.64 17.07
CA LEU A 25 6.98 3.01 17.48
C LEU A 25 6.31 3.96 16.46
N ARG A 26 7.14 4.62 15.63
CA ARG A 26 6.66 5.49 14.56
C ARG A 26 6.13 4.69 13.36
N PRO A 27 5.13 5.21 12.63
CA PRO A 27 4.65 4.62 11.39
C PRO A 27 5.79 4.39 10.39
N VAL A 28 5.89 3.17 9.84
CA VAL A 28 6.87 2.85 8.80
C VAL A 28 6.17 2.92 7.46
N THR A 29 6.74 3.66 6.50
CA THR A 29 6.25 3.68 5.12
C THR A 29 7.31 3.14 4.17
N ARG A 30 6.88 2.42 3.12
CA ARG A 30 7.75 1.98 2.03
C ARG A 30 7.10 2.17 0.68
N THR A 31 7.92 2.41 -0.34
CA THR A 31 7.49 2.52 -1.73
C THR A 31 7.63 1.15 -2.40
N VAL A 32 6.58 0.69 -3.04
CA VAL A 32 6.51 -0.62 -3.71
C VAL A 32 5.94 -0.48 -5.11
N THR A 33 6.27 -1.43 -5.99
CA THR A 33 5.70 -1.55 -7.33
C THR A 33 4.80 -2.77 -7.37
N ILE A 34 3.56 -2.59 -7.84
CA ILE A 34 2.52 -3.63 -7.88
C ILE A 34 1.79 -3.59 -9.21
N SER A 35 0.92 -4.58 -9.48
CA SER A 35 0.07 -4.55 -10.67
C SER A 35 -0.87 -3.34 -10.65
N ALA A 36 -1.08 -2.72 -11.80
CA ALA A 36 -2.13 -1.72 -12.02
C ALA A 36 -3.53 -2.36 -12.20
N THR A 37 -3.63 -3.69 -12.03
CA THR A 37 -4.89 -4.44 -12.06
C THR A 37 -5.20 -5.04 -10.70
N CYS A 38 -6.48 -5.22 -10.40
CA CYS A 38 -6.94 -5.83 -9.17
C CYS A 38 -6.60 -7.34 -9.19
N PRO A 39 -5.86 -7.87 -8.21
CA PRO A 39 -5.46 -9.27 -8.19
C PRO A 39 -6.66 -10.23 -8.03
N ARG A 40 -7.84 -9.72 -7.66
CA ARG A 40 -9.06 -10.53 -7.48
C ARG A 40 -9.91 -10.67 -8.74
N CYS A 41 -9.98 -9.65 -9.59
CA CYS A 41 -10.87 -9.66 -10.75
C CYS A 41 -10.22 -9.21 -12.06
N GLY A 42 -8.96 -8.78 -12.05
CA GLY A 42 -8.24 -8.28 -13.22
C GLY A 42 -8.68 -6.89 -13.70
N GLY A 43 -9.71 -6.29 -13.09
CA GLY A 43 -10.14 -4.92 -13.41
C GLY A 43 -9.08 -3.87 -13.06
N PRO A 44 -9.14 -2.65 -13.61
CA PRO A 44 -8.15 -1.61 -13.33
C PRO A 44 -8.17 -1.21 -11.85
N ARG A 45 -6.99 -0.99 -11.27
CA ARG A 45 -6.86 -0.26 -10.01
C ARG A 45 -7.05 1.24 -10.27
N GLY A 46 -7.48 1.96 -9.23
CA GLY A 46 -7.62 3.40 -9.28
C GLY A 46 -6.27 4.12 -9.33
N THR A 47 -6.33 5.42 -9.63
CA THR A 47 -5.14 6.28 -9.61
C THR A 47 -4.71 6.56 -8.18
N PRO A 48 -3.44 6.26 -7.81
CA PRO A 48 -2.91 6.61 -6.51
C PRO A 48 -2.90 8.12 -6.27
N ARG A 49 -3.38 8.55 -5.09
CA ARG A 49 -3.27 9.93 -4.60
C ARG A 49 -2.57 9.95 -3.25
N VAL A 50 -1.77 10.99 -3.01
CA VAL A 50 -1.13 11.20 -1.70
C VAL A 50 -2.20 11.52 -0.66
N PHE A 51 -2.10 10.86 0.49
CA PHE A 51 -2.90 11.11 1.67
C PHE A 51 -2.00 11.22 2.90
N ASN A 52 -2.08 12.37 3.57
CA ASN A 52 -1.37 12.60 4.83
C ASN A 52 -2.20 12.03 5.96
N GLN A 53 -1.57 11.15 6.73
CA GLN A 53 -2.11 10.45 7.87
C GLN A 53 -1.43 10.97 9.13
N HIS A 54 -2.13 10.87 10.25
CA HIS A 54 -1.59 11.18 11.57
C HIS A 54 -1.86 10.00 12.49
N ASP A 55 -0.80 9.40 13.03
CA ASP A 55 -0.90 8.28 13.98
C ASP A 55 0.27 8.35 14.97
N ASP A 56 -0.01 8.02 16.23
CA ASP A 56 0.94 8.08 17.36
C ASP A 56 1.72 9.42 17.47
N GLY A 57 1.05 10.54 17.17
CA GLY A 57 1.66 11.88 17.20
C GLY A 57 2.59 12.20 16.02
N GLU A 58 2.72 11.29 15.05
CA GLU A 58 3.56 11.46 13.86
C GLU A 58 2.71 11.66 12.61
N TRP A 59 3.11 12.61 11.77
CA TRP A 59 2.54 12.79 10.44
C TRP A 59 3.33 11.98 9.41
N TYR A 60 2.63 11.22 8.58
CA TYR A 60 3.24 10.45 7.50
C TYR A 60 2.34 10.44 6.27
N ALA A 61 2.93 10.24 5.10
CA ALA A 61 2.21 10.28 3.85
C ALA A 61 2.16 8.89 3.22
N THR A 62 0.99 8.50 2.73
CA THR A 62 0.76 7.23 2.00
C THR A 62 0.01 7.51 0.70
N HIS A 63 -0.11 6.51 -0.16
CA HIS A 63 -0.97 6.55 -1.33
C HIS A 63 -2.25 5.78 -1.06
N VAL A 64 -3.38 6.40 -1.34
CA VAL A 64 -4.71 5.77 -1.36
C VAL A 64 -5.26 5.82 -2.79
N TRP A 65 -6.16 4.93 -3.14
CA TRP A 65 -6.87 4.96 -4.41
C TRP A 65 -8.26 4.35 -4.24
N ASP A 66 -9.18 4.80 -5.08
CA ASP A 66 -10.52 4.21 -5.12
C ASP A 66 -10.52 3.11 -6.17
N THR A 67 -10.89 1.89 -5.77
CA THR A 67 -10.94 0.74 -6.68
C THR A 67 -12.31 0.67 -7.35
N PRO A 68 -12.42 0.88 -8.68
CA PRO A 68 -13.73 0.87 -9.37
C PRO A 68 -14.47 -0.46 -9.25
N CYS A 69 -13.72 -1.57 -9.11
CA CYS A 69 -14.27 -2.91 -8.90
C CYS A 69 -14.83 -3.17 -7.50
N GLY A 70 -14.69 -2.22 -6.56
CA GLY A 70 -15.17 -2.35 -5.17
C GLY A 70 -14.32 -3.25 -4.26
N HIS A 71 -13.26 -3.87 -4.77
CA HIS A 71 -12.35 -4.68 -3.95
C HIS A 71 -11.32 -3.83 -3.23
N ILE A 72 -11.38 -3.79 -1.90
CA ILE A 72 -10.44 -3.04 -1.06
C ILE A 72 -9.03 -3.63 -1.15
N ASP A 73 -8.07 -2.78 -1.52
CA ASP A 73 -6.64 -3.04 -1.40
C ASP A 73 -6.16 -2.55 -0.02
N SER A 74 -5.90 -3.48 0.92
CA SER A 74 -5.25 -3.12 2.18
C SER A 74 -3.74 -3.00 1.99
N TYR A 75 -3.08 -2.12 2.74
CA TYR A 75 -1.62 -1.99 2.66
C TYR A 75 -0.86 -3.29 2.96
N ALA A 76 -1.41 -4.14 3.83
CA ALA A 76 -0.83 -5.46 4.09
C ALA A 76 -0.92 -6.41 2.86
N ALA A 77 -2.04 -6.37 2.12
CA ALA A 77 -2.17 -7.15 0.90
C ALA A 77 -1.25 -6.62 -0.21
N VAL A 78 -1.14 -5.29 -0.32
CA VAL A 78 -0.23 -4.63 -1.27
C VAL A 78 1.23 -4.94 -0.96
N ALA A 79 1.62 -4.89 0.30
CA ALA A 79 2.95 -5.33 0.77
C ALA A 79 3.24 -6.77 0.34
N LYS A 80 2.30 -7.68 0.60
CA LYS A 80 2.43 -9.09 0.24
C LYS A 80 2.55 -9.31 -1.27
N GLU A 81 1.81 -8.55 -2.09
CA GLU A 81 1.92 -8.61 -3.55
C GLU A 81 3.29 -8.16 -4.03
N ALA A 82 3.86 -7.11 -3.43
CA ALA A 82 5.17 -6.59 -3.80
C ALA A 82 6.34 -7.51 -3.41
N ASP A 83 6.16 -8.33 -2.38
CA ASP A 83 7.18 -9.27 -1.89
C ASP A 83 7.08 -10.67 -2.56
N ALA A 84 6.11 -10.88 -3.47
CA ALA A 84 5.85 -12.16 -4.15
C ALA A 84 6.63 -12.28 -5.47
#